data_AF-A0AAV6X2Y3-F1
#
_entry.id   AF-A0AAV6X2Y3-F1
#
_cell.length_a   1.000
_cell.length_b   1.000
_cell.length_c   1.000
_cell.angle_alpha   90.00
_cell.angle_beta   90.00
_cell.angle_gamma   90.00
#
_symmetry.space_group_name_H-M   'P 1'
#
loop_
_entity.id
_entity.type
_entity.pdbx_description
1 polymer ?
#
loop_
_entity_poly.entity_id
_entity_poly.type
_entity_poly.pdbx_seq_one_letter_code
_entity_poly.pdbx_strand_id
1 'polypeptide(L)'
;MYVQKLVALEPKSMCLLDLYNGILVRYVTTSSAYLGKQEDALDFDITYYRSKDALTPRLFEDILEEIEQIAVFKYKALPHCGKNMNVAFQGAIKKYKNADKFIEIKQMYDPLGLFSSDWTDQILGLRDGLNIMKEGCALEGLCICSKDIHCAPNKGYFCRAGKVYKEARVCAKITVVRKLFADVLSSENHA
;
A
#
# COMPACT_ATOMS: atom_id res chain seq x y z
N MET A 1 -7.31 -2.94 -18.11
CA MET A 1 -7.26 -3.04 -16.63
C MET A 1 -5.99 -2.34 -16.11
N TYR A 2 -5.97 -1.75 -14.91
CA TYR A 2 -4.80 -0.98 -14.40
C TYR A 2 -3.51 -1.81 -14.33
N VAL A 3 -3.58 -3.00 -13.73
CA VAL A 3 -2.43 -3.91 -13.56
C VAL A 3 -1.80 -4.30 -14.91
N GLN A 4 -2.63 -4.62 -15.91
CA GLN A 4 -2.14 -4.92 -17.26
C GLN A 4 -1.35 -3.77 -17.88
N LYS A 5 -1.76 -2.52 -17.63
CA LYS A 5 -1.03 -1.34 -18.11
C LYS A 5 0.32 -1.19 -17.38
N LEU A 6 0.38 -1.48 -16.08
CA LEU A 6 1.62 -1.45 -15.32
C LEU A 6 2.62 -2.51 -15.82
N VAL A 7 2.15 -3.74 -16.06
CA VAL A 7 2.97 -4.82 -16.64
C VAL A 7 3.43 -4.48 -18.06
N ALA A 8 2.57 -3.87 -18.87
CA ALA A 8 2.96 -3.43 -20.21
C ALA A 8 4.04 -2.33 -20.20
N LEU A 9 4.02 -1.45 -19.19
CA LEU A 9 5.04 -0.39 -19.02
C LEU A 9 6.38 -0.93 -18.55
N GLU A 10 6.36 -1.94 -17.67
CA GLU A 10 7.57 -2.57 -17.14
C GLU A 10 7.33 -4.08 -17.00
N PRO A 11 7.65 -4.89 -18.03
CA PRO A 11 7.38 -6.32 -18.05
C PRO A 11 8.07 -7.10 -16.91
N LYS A 12 9.17 -6.57 -16.37
CA LYS A 12 9.89 -7.19 -15.25
C LYS A 12 9.33 -6.80 -13.88
N SER A 13 8.31 -5.93 -13.83
CA SER A 13 7.77 -5.40 -12.57
C SER A 13 7.27 -6.47 -11.60
N MET A 14 6.85 -7.63 -12.11
CA MET A 14 6.36 -8.75 -11.30
C MET A 14 7.47 -9.72 -10.87
N CYS A 15 8.73 -9.50 -11.25
CA CYS A 15 9.85 -10.35 -10.82
C CYS A 15 10.18 -10.23 -9.33
N LEU A 16 9.63 -9.24 -8.62
CA LEU A 16 9.74 -9.10 -7.17
C LEU A 16 8.86 -10.12 -6.41
N LEU A 17 7.84 -10.66 -7.08
CA LEU A 17 6.90 -11.57 -6.45
C LEU A 17 7.58 -12.88 -6.05
N ASP A 18 7.11 -13.45 -4.95
CA ASP A 18 7.58 -14.75 -4.48
C ASP A 18 7.28 -15.84 -5.52
N LEU A 19 8.23 -16.74 -5.72
CA LEU A 19 8.14 -17.81 -6.71
C LEU A 19 7.05 -18.84 -6.35
N TYR A 20 6.81 -19.07 -5.06
CA TYR A 20 5.90 -20.11 -4.59
C TYR A 20 4.46 -19.62 -4.46
N ASN A 21 4.24 -18.46 -3.87
CA ASN A 21 2.90 -17.91 -3.63
C ASN A 21 2.48 -16.86 -4.66
N GLY A 22 3.42 -16.06 -5.17
CA GLY A 22 3.18 -15.04 -6.17
C GLY A 22 1.93 -14.19 -5.88
N ILE A 23 0.96 -14.26 -6.80
CA ILE A 23 -0.39 -13.73 -6.60
C ILE A 23 -1.34 -14.91 -6.36
N LEU A 24 -1.95 -14.95 -5.17
CA LEU A 24 -2.93 -15.96 -4.80
C LEU A 24 -4.32 -15.31 -4.74
N VAL A 25 -5.27 -15.93 -5.45
CA VAL A 25 -6.67 -15.48 -5.48
C VAL A 25 -7.55 -16.58 -4.89
N ARG A 26 -8.35 -16.23 -3.87
CA ARG A 26 -9.22 -17.19 -3.17
C ARG A 26 -10.64 -16.66 -3.10
N TYR A 27 -11.61 -17.56 -3.25
CA TYR A 27 -13.01 -17.26 -3.00
C TYR A 27 -13.31 -17.43 -1.52
N VAL A 28 -14.02 -16.47 -0.94
CA VAL A 28 -14.42 -16.47 0.46
C VAL A 28 -15.90 -16.16 0.54
N THR A 29 -16.64 -16.96 1.28
CA THR A 29 -18.07 -16.73 1.48
C THR A 29 -18.32 -15.61 2.48
N THR A 30 -19.50 -15.01 2.42
CA THR A 30 -19.95 -14.03 3.41
C THR A 30 -19.86 -14.55 4.85
N SER A 31 -19.68 -13.64 5.81
CA SER A 31 -19.56 -13.90 7.23
C SER A 31 -20.48 -12.99 8.04
N SER A 32 -21.03 -13.52 9.13
CA SER A 32 -21.82 -12.75 10.11
C SER A 32 -20.96 -11.93 11.08
N ALA A 33 -19.62 -12.07 11.06
CA ALA A 33 -18.74 -11.31 11.92
C ALA A 33 -18.80 -9.80 11.62
N TYR A 34 -18.74 -8.96 12.66
CA TYR A 34 -18.87 -7.50 12.51
C TYR A 34 -17.78 -6.88 11.62
N LEU A 35 -16.55 -7.39 11.73
CA LEU A 35 -15.41 -7.02 10.88
C LEU A 35 -15.14 -8.07 9.78
N GLY A 36 -16.14 -8.90 9.46
CA GLY A 36 -16.07 -9.92 8.42
C GLY A 36 -16.46 -9.39 7.04
N LYS A 37 -16.24 -10.22 6.01
CA LYS A 37 -16.73 -9.99 4.64
C LYS A 37 -18.26 -10.05 4.65
N GLN A 38 -18.92 -9.02 4.14
CA GLN A 38 -20.40 -8.94 4.15
C GLN A 38 -21.05 -9.62 2.93
N GLU A 39 -20.24 -10.00 1.96
CA GLU A 39 -20.64 -10.57 0.66
C GLU A 39 -19.63 -11.65 0.29
N ASP A 40 -20.02 -12.54 -0.62
CA ASP A 40 -19.06 -13.44 -1.25
C ASP A 40 -18.00 -12.61 -1.97
N ALA A 41 -16.75 -12.88 -1.67
CA ALA A 41 -15.64 -12.01 -2.02
C ALA A 41 -14.45 -12.80 -2.56
N LEU A 42 -13.56 -12.06 -3.21
CA LEU A 42 -12.24 -12.53 -3.56
C LEU A 42 -11.22 -11.95 -2.60
N ASP A 43 -10.38 -12.81 -2.05
CA ASP A 43 -9.14 -12.42 -1.39
C ASP A 43 -8.00 -12.44 -2.41
N PHE A 44 -7.32 -11.31 -2.54
CA PHE A 44 -6.12 -11.14 -3.36
C PHE A 44 -4.91 -11.00 -2.45
N ASP A 45 -4.05 -12.01 -2.45
CA ASP A 45 -2.79 -11.99 -1.73
C ASP A 45 -1.64 -11.79 -2.73
N ILE A 46 -0.75 -10.86 -2.43
CA ILE A 46 0.47 -10.64 -3.20
C ILE A 46 1.64 -10.87 -2.25
N THR A 47 2.43 -11.91 -2.51
CA THR A 47 3.62 -12.22 -1.72
C THR A 47 4.85 -11.72 -2.47
N TYR A 48 5.70 -10.94 -1.79
CA TYR A 48 6.88 -10.33 -2.39
C TYR A 48 8.04 -10.29 -1.40
N TYR A 49 9.25 -10.22 -1.94
CA TYR A 49 10.46 -10.07 -1.12
C TYR A 49 10.58 -8.64 -0.58
N ARG A 50 10.93 -8.52 0.70
CA ARG A 50 11.18 -7.23 1.36
C ARG A 50 12.42 -7.33 2.24
N SER A 51 13.24 -6.28 2.22
CA SER A 51 14.41 -6.18 3.11
C SER A 51 13.98 -6.07 4.57
N LYS A 52 14.80 -6.60 5.48
CA LYS A 52 14.67 -6.33 6.92
C LYS A 52 15.00 -4.88 7.27
N ASP A 53 15.83 -4.22 6.46
CA ASP A 53 16.09 -2.79 6.56
C ASP A 53 14.95 -1.98 5.94
N ALA A 54 14.22 -1.23 6.77
CA ALA A 54 13.11 -0.36 6.40
C ALA A 54 13.49 0.71 5.37
N LEU A 55 14.76 1.11 5.31
CA LEU A 55 15.25 2.14 4.38
C LEU A 55 15.71 1.56 3.04
N THR A 56 15.56 0.25 2.80
CA THR A 56 15.93 -0.40 1.56
C THR A 56 14.71 -0.59 0.66
N PRO A 57 14.60 0.18 -0.46
CA PRO A 57 13.50 0.05 -1.40
C PRO A 57 13.46 -1.34 -2.03
N ARG A 58 12.24 -1.82 -2.34
CA ARG A 58 12.04 -3.06 -3.08
C ARG A 58 12.29 -2.83 -4.57
N LEU A 59 12.44 -3.93 -5.31
CA LEU A 59 12.55 -3.88 -6.77
C LEU A 59 11.20 -3.48 -7.37
N PHE A 60 11.14 -2.42 -8.18
CA PHE A 60 9.88 -1.88 -8.69
C PHE A 60 8.88 -1.48 -7.58
N GLU A 61 9.43 -0.89 -6.51
CA GLU A 61 8.67 -0.33 -5.36
C GLU A 61 7.39 0.39 -5.79
N ASP A 62 7.51 1.24 -6.82
CA ASP A 62 6.42 2.06 -7.32
C ASP A 62 5.26 1.26 -7.93
N ILE A 63 5.54 0.12 -8.56
CA ILE A 63 4.50 -0.68 -9.22
C ILE A 63 3.64 -1.40 -8.18
N LEU A 64 4.24 -2.05 -7.18
CA LEU A 64 3.46 -2.75 -6.15
C LEU A 64 2.70 -1.77 -5.26
N GLU A 65 3.33 -0.67 -4.83
CA GLU A 65 2.63 0.36 -4.06
C GLU A 65 1.43 0.93 -4.83
N GLU A 66 1.55 1.11 -6.15
CA GLU A 66 0.44 1.58 -6.98
C GLU A 66 -0.70 0.55 -7.05
N ILE A 67 -0.38 -0.75 -7.18
CA ILE A 67 -1.38 -1.83 -7.17
C ILE A 67 -2.09 -1.91 -5.82
N GLU A 68 -1.35 -1.84 -4.71
CA GLU A 68 -1.91 -1.83 -3.36
C GLU A 68 -2.84 -0.62 -3.16
N GLN A 69 -2.43 0.57 -3.61
CA GLN A 69 -3.28 1.78 -3.51
C GLN A 69 -4.52 1.71 -4.41
N ILE A 70 -4.42 1.15 -5.61
CA ILE A 70 -5.58 0.89 -6.47
C ILE A 70 -6.57 -0.04 -5.75
N ALA A 71 -6.09 -1.16 -5.18
CA ALA A 71 -6.96 -2.09 -4.49
C ALA A 71 -7.63 -1.44 -3.26
N VAL A 72 -6.83 -0.87 -2.36
CA VAL A 72 -7.31 -0.37 -1.06
C VAL A 72 -8.11 0.91 -1.18
N PHE A 73 -7.66 1.89 -1.98
CA PHE A 73 -8.26 3.23 -2.01
C PHE A 73 -9.23 3.42 -3.16
N LYS A 74 -8.89 2.97 -4.37
CA LYS A 74 -9.79 3.12 -5.53
C LYS A 74 -10.96 2.13 -5.45
N TYR A 75 -10.67 0.84 -5.24
CA TYR A 75 -11.68 -0.22 -5.18
C TYR A 75 -12.19 -0.52 -3.78
N LYS A 76 -11.72 0.22 -2.77
CA LYS A 76 -12.16 0.09 -1.37
C LYS A 76 -12.00 -1.33 -0.82
N ALA A 77 -10.98 -2.06 -1.26
CA ALA A 77 -10.68 -3.39 -0.72
C ALA A 77 -10.47 -3.33 0.81
N LEU A 78 -10.91 -4.37 1.49
CA LEU A 78 -10.71 -4.54 2.93
C LEU A 78 -9.30 -5.11 3.18
N PRO A 79 -8.49 -4.47 4.04
CA PRO A 79 -7.20 -5.02 4.42
C PRO A 79 -7.35 -6.28 5.26
N HIS A 80 -6.39 -7.19 5.15
CA HIS A 80 -6.30 -8.37 5.99
C HIS A 80 -5.50 -8.04 7.27
N CYS A 81 -6.14 -8.19 8.44
CA CYS A 81 -5.60 -7.83 9.75
C CYS A 81 -4.21 -8.39 10.07
N GLY A 82 -3.91 -9.62 9.62
CA GLY A 82 -2.62 -10.27 9.86
C GLY A 82 -1.57 -10.13 8.74
N LYS A 83 -1.85 -9.38 7.66
CA LYS A 83 -0.95 -9.31 6.49
C LYS A 83 -0.59 -7.89 6.06
N ASN A 84 -1.51 -6.95 6.17
CA ASN A 84 -1.30 -5.60 5.65
C ASN A 84 -0.60 -4.67 6.65
N MET A 85 0.12 -3.68 6.11
CA MET A 85 0.77 -2.61 6.86
C MET A 85 -0.20 -1.46 7.17
N ASN A 86 0.20 -0.52 8.03
CA ASN A 86 -0.66 0.58 8.52
C ASN A 86 -1.38 1.35 7.42
N VAL A 87 -0.69 1.64 6.31
CA VAL A 87 -1.25 2.42 5.20
C VAL A 87 -2.55 1.81 4.67
N ALA A 88 -2.68 0.47 4.66
CA ALA A 88 -3.87 -0.20 4.15
C ALA A 88 -5.09 -0.03 5.06
N PHE A 89 -4.86 0.24 6.35
CA PHE A 89 -5.91 0.47 7.35
C PHE A 89 -6.43 1.92 7.35
N GLN A 90 -5.82 2.83 6.57
CA GLN A 90 -6.28 4.20 6.49
C GLN A 90 -7.74 4.27 6.00
N GLY A 91 -8.63 4.68 6.90
CA GLY A 91 -10.07 4.74 6.64
C GLY A 91 -10.74 3.37 6.48
N ALA A 92 -10.07 2.26 6.83
CA ALA A 92 -10.60 0.92 6.64
C ALA A 92 -11.84 0.65 7.49
N ILE A 93 -11.91 1.19 8.71
CA ILE A 93 -13.07 0.98 9.60
C ILE A 93 -14.39 1.43 8.95
N LYS A 94 -14.35 2.50 8.15
CA LYS A 94 -15.50 3.05 7.42
C LYS A 94 -16.01 2.15 6.30
N LYS A 95 -15.25 1.11 5.93
CA LYS A 95 -15.63 0.13 4.90
C LYS A 95 -16.46 -1.03 5.49
N TYR A 96 -16.47 -1.21 6.81
CA TYR A 96 -17.25 -2.26 7.46
C TYR A 96 -18.65 -1.77 7.83
N LYS A 97 -19.67 -2.49 7.38
CA LYS A 97 -21.08 -2.14 7.62
C LYS A 97 -21.46 -2.11 9.11
N ASN A 98 -20.84 -2.98 9.93
CA ASN A 98 -21.16 -3.15 11.34
C ASN A 98 -20.01 -2.71 12.27
N ALA A 99 -19.15 -1.79 11.82
CA ALA A 99 -18.05 -1.26 12.63
C ALA A 99 -18.52 -0.70 13.98
N ASP A 100 -19.60 0.10 13.99
CA ASP A 100 -20.10 0.75 15.20
C ASP A 100 -20.55 -0.27 16.24
N LYS A 101 -21.22 -1.35 15.81
CA LYS A 101 -21.63 -2.46 16.68
C LYS A 101 -20.43 -3.20 17.26
N PHE A 102 -19.36 -3.37 16.47
CA PHE A 102 -18.13 -3.97 16.97
C PHE A 102 -17.53 -3.11 18.10
N ILE A 103 -17.50 -1.79 17.92
CA ILE A 103 -16.97 -0.86 18.91
C ILE A 103 -17.81 -0.89 20.20
N GLU A 104 -19.14 -0.89 20.08
CA GLU A 104 -20.07 -0.99 21.21
C GLU A 104 -19.84 -2.29 22.02
N ILE A 105 -19.79 -3.43 21.34
CA ILE A 105 -19.53 -4.73 21.98
C ILE A 105 -18.14 -4.77 22.59
N LYS A 106 -17.10 -4.25 21.91
CA LYS A 106 -15.75 -4.14 22.47
C LYS A 106 -15.76 -3.37 23.80
N GLN A 107 -16.45 -2.23 23.87
CA GLN A 107 -16.53 -1.43 25.09
C GLN A 107 -17.30 -2.15 26.21
N MET A 108 -18.33 -2.92 25.87
CA MET A 108 -19.09 -3.71 26.83
C MET A 108 -18.26 -4.84 27.46
N TYR A 109 -17.48 -5.56 26.65
CA TYR A 109 -16.70 -6.72 27.10
C TYR A 109 -15.31 -6.35 27.65
N ASP A 110 -14.75 -5.22 27.24
CA ASP A 110 -13.44 -4.73 27.69
C ASP A 110 -13.52 -3.26 28.14
N PRO A 111 -14.27 -2.94 29.21
CA PRO A 111 -14.49 -1.57 29.66
C PRO A 111 -13.21 -0.90 30.19
N LEU A 112 -12.22 -1.70 30.61
CA LEU A 112 -10.92 -1.22 31.08
C LEU A 112 -9.88 -1.15 29.96
N GLY A 113 -10.19 -1.62 28.75
CA GLY A 113 -9.27 -1.61 27.62
C GLY A 113 -8.07 -2.55 27.77
N LEU A 114 -8.19 -3.63 28.55
CA LEU A 114 -7.11 -4.59 28.82
C LEU A 114 -6.59 -5.28 27.56
N PHE A 115 -7.43 -5.43 26.55
CA PHE A 115 -7.07 -6.03 25.25
C PHE A 115 -6.89 -4.98 24.15
N SER A 116 -6.82 -3.71 24.53
CA SER A 116 -6.64 -2.59 23.62
C SER A 116 -5.18 -2.13 23.62
N SER A 117 -4.74 -1.61 22.48
CA SER A 117 -3.44 -1.02 22.25
C SER A 117 -3.57 0.23 21.40
N ASP A 118 -2.55 1.08 21.42
CA ASP A 118 -2.49 2.25 20.55
C ASP A 118 -2.76 1.90 19.08
N TRP A 119 -2.20 0.79 18.60
CA TRP A 119 -2.38 0.34 17.22
C TRP A 119 -3.81 -0.16 16.94
N THR A 120 -4.41 -0.96 17.83
CA THR A 120 -5.79 -1.44 17.63
C THR A 120 -6.79 -0.29 17.62
N ASP A 121 -6.58 0.71 18.49
CA ASP A 121 -7.45 1.88 18.55
C ASP A 121 -7.29 2.76 17.30
N GLN A 122 -6.07 2.84 16.74
CA GLN A 122 -5.81 3.53 15.48
C GLN A 122 -6.50 2.88 14.28
N ILE A 123 -6.42 1.56 14.11
CA ILE A 123 -7.08 0.88 12.98
C ILE A 123 -8.62 0.91 13.11
N LEU A 124 -9.14 0.98 14.34
CA LEU A 124 -10.57 1.13 14.63
C LEU A 124 -11.04 2.59 14.53
N GLY A 125 -10.14 3.54 14.26
CA GLY A 125 -10.48 4.97 14.17
C GLY A 125 -10.88 5.61 15.50
N LEU A 126 -10.52 4.98 16.63
CA LEU A 126 -10.72 5.50 17.98
C LEU A 126 -9.59 6.45 18.40
N ARG A 127 -8.45 6.38 17.70
CA ARG A 127 -7.27 7.22 17.96
C ARG A 127 -6.56 7.59 16.67
N ASP A 128 -5.93 8.76 16.66
CA ASP A 128 -5.04 9.18 15.57
C ASP A 128 -3.66 8.52 15.66
N GLY A 129 -2.88 8.66 14.58
CA GLY A 129 -1.47 8.23 14.54
C GLY A 129 -1.21 6.93 13.77
N LEU A 130 -2.21 6.41 13.05
CA LEU A 130 -2.02 5.26 12.16
C LEU A 130 -0.93 5.51 11.11
N ASN A 131 -0.91 6.73 10.56
CA ASN A 131 0.10 7.18 9.63
C ASN A 131 1.31 7.74 10.38
N ILE A 132 2.45 7.06 10.29
CA ILE A 132 3.68 7.46 10.97
C ILE A 132 4.60 8.16 9.99
N MET A 133 4.69 9.48 10.10
CA MET A 133 5.50 10.32 9.20
C MET A 133 6.95 10.38 9.69
N LYS A 134 7.82 9.60 9.05
CA LYS A 134 9.28 9.58 9.31
C LYS A 134 10.05 9.27 8.04
N GLU A 135 11.37 9.40 8.09
CA GLU A 135 12.24 8.96 6.99
C GLU A 135 11.95 7.50 6.62
N GLY A 136 11.80 7.23 5.33
CA GLY A 136 11.49 5.88 4.82
C GLY A 136 10.08 5.35 5.14
N CYS A 137 9.16 6.15 5.69
CA CYS A 137 7.85 5.63 6.12
C CYS A 137 7.02 4.98 5.02
N ALA A 138 7.18 5.39 3.75
CA ALA A 138 6.41 4.83 2.65
C ALA A 138 6.93 3.44 2.26
N LEU A 139 8.26 3.26 2.23
CA LEU A 139 8.90 1.96 1.99
C LEU A 139 8.51 0.90 3.03
N GLU A 140 8.26 1.34 4.26
CA GLU A 140 7.81 0.50 5.37
C GLU A 140 6.29 0.26 5.39
N GLY A 141 5.52 0.95 4.53
CA GLY A 141 4.06 0.89 4.51
C GLY A 141 3.37 1.58 5.70
N LEU A 142 4.06 2.54 6.33
CA LEU A 142 3.56 3.31 7.46
C LEU A 142 2.85 4.61 7.05
N CYS A 143 3.04 5.05 5.81
CA CYS A 143 2.47 6.28 5.29
C CYS A 143 2.30 6.18 3.77
N ILE A 144 1.39 6.99 3.20
CA ILE A 144 1.45 7.32 1.77
C ILE A 144 2.50 8.42 1.60
N CYS A 145 3.40 8.30 0.62
CA CYS A 145 4.46 9.28 0.46
C CYS A 145 3.88 10.68 0.11
N SER A 146 4.45 11.72 0.72
CA SER A 146 4.16 13.12 0.40
C SER A 146 5.42 13.98 0.26
N LYS A 147 6.54 13.49 0.81
CA LYS A 147 7.87 14.09 0.69
C LYS A 147 8.85 13.04 0.20
N ASP A 148 9.89 13.49 -0.50
CA ASP A 148 10.90 12.57 -1.05
C ASP A 148 11.66 11.80 0.03
N ILE A 149 11.83 12.37 1.23
CA ILE A 149 12.45 11.70 2.39
C ILE A 149 11.71 10.42 2.84
N HIS A 150 10.44 10.24 2.47
CA HIS A 150 9.71 9.00 2.78
C HIS A 150 10.14 7.82 1.89
N CYS A 151 10.89 8.08 0.81
CA CYS A 151 11.20 7.12 -0.25
C CYS A 151 12.68 6.75 -0.37
N ALA A 152 13.57 7.16 0.54
CA ALA A 152 15.03 6.97 0.42
C ALA A 152 15.65 7.66 -0.82
N PRO A 153 15.68 9.01 -0.84
CA PRO A 153 16.22 9.78 -1.97
C PRO A 153 17.72 9.57 -2.18
N ASN A 154 18.46 9.23 -1.12
CA ASN A 154 19.87 8.82 -1.20
C ASN A 154 20.09 7.54 -2.03
N LYS A 155 19.05 6.72 -2.23
CA LYS A 155 19.06 5.53 -3.10
C LYS A 155 18.40 5.80 -4.47
N GLY A 156 18.09 7.06 -4.77
CA GLY A 156 17.51 7.50 -6.05
C GLY A 156 16.00 7.33 -6.16
N TYR A 157 15.30 7.12 -5.05
CA TYR A 157 13.85 6.93 -5.00
C TYR A 157 13.15 8.18 -4.45
N PHE A 158 12.11 8.62 -5.13
CA PHE A 158 11.43 9.88 -4.81
C PHE A 158 9.92 9.69 -4.84
N CYS A 159 9.21 10.54 -4.11
CA CYS A 159 7.76 10.46 -4.03
C CYS A 159 7.13 11.05 -5.30
N ARG A 160 6.49 10.21 -6.12
CA ARG A 160 5.92 10.60 -7.41
C ARG A 160 4.47 10.13 -7.52
N ALA A 161 3.76 10.68 -8.49
CA ALA A 161 2.44 10.17 -8.84
C ALA A 161 2.57 8.78 -9.47
N GLY A 162 1.54 7.93 -9.31
CA GLY A 162 1.48 6.63 -9.97
C GLY A 162 1.67 6.72 -11.49
N LYS A 163 2.17 5.63 -12.09
CA LYS A 163 2.39 5.55 -13.53
C LYS A 163 1.07 5.52 -14.30
N VAL A 164 0.05 4.83 -13.80
CA VAL A 164 -1.26 4.65 -14.44
C VAL A 164 -2.38 5.30 -13.62
N TYR A 165 -2.46 5.03 -12.33
CA TYR A 165 -3.39 5.66 -11.38
C TYR A 165 -2.72 6.89 -10.76
N LYS A 166 -3.03 8.07 -11.30
CA LYS A 166 -2.31 9.32 -11.00
C LYS A 166 -2.55 9.86 -9.59
N GLU A 167 -3.62 9.41 -8.95
CA GLU A 167 -3.99 9.73 -7.59
C GLU A 167 -3.14 8.95 -6.57
N ALA A 168 -2.53 7.84 -6.96
CA ALA A 168 -1.56 7.14 -6.11
C ALA A 168 -0.28 7.97 -5.94
N ARG A 169 0.35 7.83 -4.77
CA ARG A 169 1.65 8.42 -4.46
C ARG A 169 2.62 7.31 -4.10
N VAL A 170 3.67 7.17 -4.89
CA VAL A 170 4.55 6.00 -4.87
C VAL A 170 6.02 6.40 -4.84
N CYS A 171 6.86 5.54 -4.27
CA CYS A 171 8.30 5.69 -4.22
C CYS A 171 8.92 5.16 -5.52
N ALA A 172 9.14 6.07 -6.47
CA ALA A 172 9.66 5.73 -7.79
C ALA A 172 11.16 6.01 -7.90
N LYS A 173 11.90 5.04 -8.45
CA LYS A 173 13.31 5.22 -8.80
C LYS A 173 13.42 6.15 -10.01
N ILE A 174 14.18 7.23 -9.88
CA ILE A 174 14.48 8.13 -11.00
C ILE A 174 15.83 7.74 -11.58
N THR A 175 15.81 7.03 -12.71
CA THR A 175 17.02 6.76 -13.49
C THR A 175 17.39 8.02 -14.28
N VAL A 176 18.49 8.69 -13.91
CA VAL A 176 19.00 9.92 -14.55
C VAL A 176 19.24 9.74 -16.06
N VAL A 177 19.39 8.50 -16.53
CA VAL A 177 19.66 8.14 -17.92
C VAL A 177 18.63 8.74 -18.90
N ARG A 178 17.33 8.81 -18.54
CA ARG A 178 16.32 9.38 -19.46
C ARG A 178 16.39 10.91 -19.60
N LYS A 179 16.91 11.61 -18.59
CA LYS A 179 17.02 13.07 -18.63
C LYS A 179 18.22 13.49 -19.47
N LEU A 180 19.36 12.82 -19.28
CA LEU A 180 20.55 13.02 -20.12
C LEU A 180 20.28 12.72 -21.59
N PHE A 181 19.58 11.63 -21.94
CA PHE A 181 19.26 11.38 -23.35
C PHE A 181 18.24 12.36 -23.94
N ALA A 182 17.26 12.84 -23.17
CA ALA A 182 16.32 13.86 -23.63
C ALA A 182 16.98 15.24 -23.80
N ASP A 183 17.91 15.59 -22.92
CA ASP A 183 18.68 16.83 -22.97
C ASP A 183 19.72 16.79 -24.11
N VAL A 184 20.33 15.62 -24.38
CA VAL A 184 21.23 15.42 -25.54
C VAL A 184 20.47 15.48 -26.87
N LEU A 185 19.32 14.80 -26.99
CA LEU A 185 18.50 14.82 -28.22
C LEU A 185 17.88 16.20 -28.52
N SER A 186 17.70 17.06 -27.52
CA SER A 186 17.25 18.44 -27.74
C SER A 186 18.39 19.38 -28.16
N SER A 187 19.63 19.05 -27.79
CA SER A 187 20.84 19.78 -28.22
C SER A 187 21.32 19.41 -29.64
N GLU A 188 21.02 18.21 -30.12
CA GLU A 188 21.38 17.78 -31.49
C GLU A 188 20.43 18.29 -32.58
N ASN A 189 19.25 18.81 -32.22
CA ASN A 189 18.29 19.40 -33.17
C ASN A 189 18.48 20.91 -33.38
N HIS A 190 19.54 21.51 -32.81
CA HIS A 190 19.86 22.94 -32.94
C HIS A 190 21.31 23.18 -33.42
N ALA A 191 21.94 22.18 -34.03
CA ALA A 191 23.26 22.28 -34.66
C ALA A 191 23.17 22.05 -36.17
#